data_AF-A0A059JKR0-F1
#
_entry.id   AF-A0A059JKR0-F1
#
_cell.length_a   1.000
_cell.length_b   1.000
_cell.length_c   1.000
_cell.angle_alpha   90.00
_cell.angle_beta   90.00
_cell.angle_gamma   90.00
#
_symmetry.space_group_name_H-M   'P 1'
#
loop_
_entity.id
_entity.type
_entity.pdbx_description
1 polymer ?
#
loop_
_entity_poly.entity_id
_entity_poly.type
_entity_poly.pdbx_seq_one_letter_code
_entity_poly.pdbx_strand_id
1 'polypeptide(L)'
;MRHLVKDGSNIVRVAHTHDPISLIHKTARKSFDLSKEPPLEVVIIPCTPMQAILLMVMSHVVGDATTMAMYLEQVSDRYKQLQIADASDIYSRTPQELTYIDWARWVKTPQLSLQSQNFWAKYLSNLPEPPAFGMAPAGSLTYTGSTRSWTLPGSMLQSLTHLAMRTSTTMHQIIIAALFLGLQCVDRRNDIIFAAPFTHRMEPGTETMAGLFLDRLPIRIQRGLNENEPLLQFLMAVKRSSQHALEHVLPYCEIRKLLPYKPSLSDPLFKVMVTYHTASDMKPVLRLEGAEIQNIPCRNTRGSKFPLSVELTEIADSEVRVDMEYDLGCMAENTAERIQYAIGYTLQLMVLDTPPNRITHLVISSFGDFDRYKPSSSTDDKEGEKSGWRNNETTLQQLNINGFEHLAISIRDAIRQCLGLDKKAVFLHQSFWELGAESIDAIRLQHICSKHGFGIRLRDIFDSNSIMQLAIRAYGTI
;
A
#
# COMPACT_ATOMS: atom_id res chain seq x y z
N MET A 1 15.67 -13.48 7.19
CA MET A 1 14.75 -14.41 7.91
C MET A 1 15.43 -15.23 9.02
N ARG A 2 16.67 -15.73 8.87
CA ARG A 2 17.33 -16.57 9.89
C ARG A 2 17.44 -15.96 11.30
N HIS A 3 17.48 -14.64 11.44
CA HIS A 3 17.52 -13.97 12.76
C HIS A 3 16.14 -13.79 13.44
N LEU A 4 15.03 -14.01 12.71
CA LEU A 4 13.65 -13.88 13.23
C LEU A 4 13.03 -15.24 13.57
N VAL A 5 13.61 -16.33 13.08
CA VAL A 5 13.22 -17.69 13.46
C VAL A 5 14.02 -18.05 14.71
N LYS A 6 13.55 -17.63 15.88
CA LYS A 6 13.97 -18.27 17.13
C LYS A 6 13.31 -19.64 17.18
N ASP A 7 14.13 -20.68 17.36
CA ASP A 7 13.82 -22.07 17.72
C ASP A 7 12.33 -22.48 17.65
N GLY A 8 11.96 -23.22 16.60
CA GLY A 8 10.78 -24.09 16.62
C GLY A 8 9.47 -23.57 16.03
N SER A 9 9.39 -22.34 15.52
CA SER A 9 8.18 -21.90 14.81
C SER A 9 8.08 -22.59 13.43
N ASN A 10 7.19 -23.57 13.31
CA ASN A 10 6.89 -24.22 12.03
C ASN A 10 6.25 -23.20 11.07
N ILE A 11 7.05 -22.69 10.12
CA ILE A 11 6.59 -21.82 9.03
C ILE A 11 5.62 -22.58 8.11
N VAL A 12 5.74 -23.91 8.04
CA VAL A 12 4.93 -24.78 7.20
C VAL A 12 3.98 -25.60 8.07
N ARG A 13 2.70 -25.67 7.69
CA ARG A 13 1.72 -26.58 8.29
C ARG A 13 0.77 -27.17 7.25
N VAL A 14 0.30 -28.39 7.50
CA VAL A 14 -0.79 -29.01 6.75
C VAL A 14 -2.09 -28.76 7.52
N ALA A 15 -3.13 -28.28 6.84
CA ALA A 15 -4.42 -27.96 7.45
C ALA A 15 -5.55 -28.69 6.73
N HIS A 16 -6.27 -29.54 7.46
CA HIS A 16 -7.48 -30.18 6.97
C HIS A 16 -8.69 -29.32 7.34
N THR A 17 -9.48 -28.93 6.34
CA THR A 17 -10.69 -28.11 6.53
C THR A 17 -11.73 -28.47 5.48
N HIS A 18 -13.00 -28.42 5.86
CA HIS A 18 -14.13 -28.51 4.92
C HIS A 18 -14.44 -27.16 4.26
N ASP A 19 -13.86 -26.06 4.76
CA ASP A 19 -13.98 -24.71 4.20
C ASP A 19 -12.57 -24.12 3.97
N PRO A 20 -11.95 -24.41 2.80
CA PRO A 20 -10.64 -23.87 2.46
C PRO A 20 -10.67 -22.35 2.24
N ILE A 21 -11.79 -21.80 1.76
CA ILE A 21 -11.92 -20.38 1.41
C ILE A 21 -11.84 -19.51 2.67
N SER A 22 -12.60 -19.85 3.71
CA SER A 22 -12.54 -19.16 5.01
C SER A 22 -11.15 -19.24 5.64
N LEU A 23 -10.48 -20.41 5.57
CA LEU A 23 -9.13 -20.58 6.09
C LEU A 23 -8.12 -19.69 5.34
N ILE A 24 -8.23 -19.60 4.01
CA ILE A 24 -7.38 -18.72 3.19
C ILE A 24 -7.58 -17.26 3.60
N HIS A 25 -8.82 -16.79 3.68
CA HIS A 25 -9.09 -15.40 4.08
C HIS A 25 -8.63 -15.08 5.50
N LYS A 26 -8.84 -16.00 6.46
CA LYS A 26 -8.39 -15.82 7.84
C LYS A 26 -6.86 -15.76 7.93
N THR A 27 -6.17 -16.65 7.22
CA THR A 27 -4.71 -16.72 7.23
C THR A 27 -4.10 -15.51 6.52
N ALA A 28 -4.65 -15.09 5.38
CA ALA A 28 -4.18 -13.92 4.63
C ALA A 28 -4.35 -12.59 5.39
N ARG A 29 -5.31 -12.51 6.31
CA ARG A 29 -5.56 -11.33 7.18
C ARG A 29 -4.78 -11.35 8.48
N LYS A 30 -4.09 -12.45 8.80
CA LYS A 30 -3.31 -12.57 10.02
C LYS A 30 -2.18 -11.53 9.99
N SER A 31 -2.07 -10.76 11.06
CA SER A 31 -0.92 -9.88 11.28
C SER A 31 0.23 -10.69 11.88
N PHE A 32 1.45 -10.44 11.41
CA PHE A 32 2.65 -11.05 11.97
C PHE A 32 3.18 -10.21 13.13
N ASP A 33 3.38 -10.81 14.31
CA ASP A 33 4.19 -10.18 15.37
C ASP A 33 5.68 -10.36 15.03
N LEU A 34 6.25 -9.37 14.35
CA LEU A 34 7.65 -9.38 13.91
C LEU A 34 8.67 -9.52 15.04
N SER A 35 8.26 -9.34 16.30
CA SER A 35 9.12 -9.53 17.46
C SER A 35 9.16 -10.98 17.96
N LYS A 36 8.21 -11.82 17.53
CA LYS A 36 8.02 -13.19 18.06
C LYS A 36 7.93 -14.28 17.00
N GLU A 37 7.44 -13.98 15.80
CA GLU A 37 7.21 -14.98 14.75
C GLU A 37 7.84 -14.57 13.42
N PRO A 38 8.22 -15.54 12.56
CA PRO A 38 8.70 -15.24 11.23
C PRO A 38 7.59 -14.59 10.38
N PRO A 39 7.92 -13.58 9.56
CA PRO A 39 6.99 -12.89 8.66
C PRO A 39 6.61 -13.71 7.41
N LEU A 40 6.51 -15.03 7.55
CA LEU A 40 6.20 -15.98 6.49
C LEU A 40 5.41 -17.15 7.10
N GLU A 41 4.30 -17.50 6.48
CA GLU A 41 3.49 -18.69 6.80
C GLU A 41 3.15 -19.43 5.50
N VAL A 42 3.29 -20.75 5.51
CA VAL A 42 2.98 -21.66 4.41
C VAL A 42 1.96 -22.68 4.91
N VAL A 43 0.82 -22.77 4.23
CA VAL A 43 -0.26 -23.70 4.57
C VAL A 43 -0.55 -24.58 3.37
N ILE A 44 -0.48 -25.89 3.57
CA ILE A 44 -0.91 -26.87 2.57
C ILE A 44 -2.29 -27.35 2.99
N ILE A 45 -3.28 -27.20 2.11
CA ILE A 45 -4.67 -27.60 2.35
C ILE A 45 -5.02 -28.74 1.38
N PRO A 46 -4.99 -30.00 1.82
CA PRO A 46 -5.41 -31.12 0.99
C PRO A 46 -6.93 -31.03 0.74
N CYS A 47 -7.34 -31.04 -0.53
CA CYS A 47 -8.75 -30.99 -0.94
C CYS A 47 -9.25 -32.39 -1.34
N THR A 48 -8.45 -33.11 -2.14
CA THR A 48 -8.70 -34.49 -2.56
C THR A 48 -7.35 -35.24 -2.62
N PRO A 49 -7.32 -36.57 -2.87
CA PRO A 49 -6.06 -37.29 -3.04
C PRO A 49 -5.15 -36.76 -4.16
N MET A 50 -5.69 -36.01 -5.12
CA MET A 50 -4.96 -35.45 -6.28
C MET A 50 -4.94 -33.92 -6.31
N GLN A 51 -5.53 -33.25 -5.33
CA GLN A 51 -5.63 -31.79 -5.31
C GLN A 51 -5.29 -31.24 -3.92
N ALA A 52 -4.42 -30.25 -3.90
CA ALA A 52 -4.09 -29.48 -2.72
C ALA A 52 -3.97 -28.00 -3.08
N ILE A 53 -4.31 -27.15 -2.12
CA ILE A 53 -4.05 -25.71 -2.21
C ILE A 53 -2.79 -25.40 -1.41
N LEU A 54 -1.84 -24.72 -2.04
CA LEU A 54 -0.68 -24.14 -1.37
C LEU A 54 -0.95 -22.65 -1.13
N LEU A 55 -1.07 -22.25 0.13
CA LEU A 55 -1.18 -20.86 0.53
C LEU A 55 0.15 -20.39 1.14
N MET A 56 0.70 -19.30 0.63
CA MET A 56 1.85 -18.63 1.21
C MET A 56 1.52 -17.19 1.53
N VAL A 57 1.79 -16.78 2.77
CA VAL A 57 1.56 -15.43 3.25
C VAL A 57 2.89 -14.88 3.75
N MET A 58 3.36 -13.81 3.12
CA MET A 58 4.60 -13.13 3.49
C MET A 58 4.31 -11.68 3.86
N SER A 59 4.84 -11.20 4.98
CA SER A 59 4.78 -9.78 5.30
C SER A 59 5.66 -9.00 4.33
N HIS A 60 5.11 -7.93 3.76
CA HIS A 60 5.80 -7.09 2.79
C HIS A 60 7.07 -6.41 3.35
N VAL A 61 7.26 -6.43 4.68
CA VAL A 61 8.45 -5.90 5.36
C VAL A 61 9.73 -6.68 5.02
N VAL A 62 9.63 -7.95 4.62
CA VAL A 62 10.80 -8.81 4.30
C VAL A 62 10.96 -9.12 2.82
N GLY A 63 10.01 -8.75 1.98
CA GLY A 63 10.05 -9.10 0.57
C GLY A 63 8.97 -8.41 -0.25
N ASP A 64 9.26 -8.29 -1.54
CA ASP A 64 8.38 -7.84 -2.61
C ASP A 64 7.96 -9.03 -3.51
N ALA A 65 7.23 -8.75 -4.59
CA ALA A 65 6.79 -9.76 -5.55
C ALA A 65 7.97 -10.55 -6.14
N THR A 66 9.08 -9.88 -6.44
CA THR A 66 10.32 -10.50 -6.93
C THR A 66 10.93 -11.46 -5.90
N THR A 67 10.92 -11.10 -4.62
CA THR A 67 11.37 -12.00 -3.55
C THR A 67 10.49 -13.24 -3.43
N MET A 68 9.16 -13.09 -3.57
CA MET A 68 8.25 -14.24 -3.59
C MET A 68 8.50 -15.14 -4.80
N ALA A 69 8.71 -14.55 -5.99
CA ALA A 69 9.08 -15.30 -7.19
C ALA A 69 10.35 -16.13 -6.98
N MET A 70 11.45 -15.53 -6.51
CA MET A 70 12.69 -16.25 -6.20
C MET A 70 12.49 -17.39 -5.20
N TYR A 71 11.65 -17.18 -4.19
CA TYR A 71 11.33 -18.22 -3.22
C TYR A 71 10.63 -19.40 -3.89
N LEU A 72 9.67 -19.12 -4.78
CA LEU A 72 8.95 -20.14 -5.56
C LEU A 72 9.85 -20.90 -6.54
N GLU A 73 10.81 -20.23 -7.19
CA GLU A 73 11.81 -20.90 -8.04
C GLU A 73 12.65 -21.87 -7.21
N GLN A 74 13.14 -21.43 -6.06
CA GLN A 74 13.92 -22.27 -5.15
C GLN A 74 13.13 -23.48 -4.64
N VAL A 75 11.82 -23.31 -4.36
CA VAL A 75 10.94 -24.43 -3.99
C VAL A 75 10.82 -25.42 -5.16
N SER A 76 10.67 -24.92 -6.39
CA SER A 76 10.57 -25.75 -7.60
C SER A 76 11.84 -26.58 -7.83
N ASP A 77 13.01 -25.94 -7.76
CA ASP A 77 14.31 -26.59 -7.92
C ASP A 77 14.52 -27.66 -6.84
N ARG A 78 14.14 -27.34 -5.61
CA ARG A 78 14.28 -28.27 -4.48
C ARG A 78 13.35 -29.47 -4.62
N TYR A 79 12.12 -29.23 -5.02
CA TYR A 79 11.13 -30.28 -5.25
C TYR A 79 11.62 -31.25 -6.33
N LYS A 80 12.16 -30.75 -7.44
CA LYS A 80 12.77 -31.57 -8.50
C LYS A 80 13.93 -32.43 -7.99
N GLN A 81 14.85 -31.86 -7.21
CA GLN A 81 15.99 -32.59 -6.66
C GLN A 81 15.55 -33.75 -5.73
N LEU A 82 14.51 -33.52 -4.92
CA LEU A 82 13.97 -34.53 -4.02
C LEU A 82 13.32 -35.71 -4.75
N GLN A 83 12.99 -35.58 -6.04
CA GLN A 83 12.49 -36.69 -6.85
C GLN A 83 13.60 -37.58 -7.43
N ILE A 84 14.84 -37.08 -7.50
CA ILE A 84 15.96 -37.74 -8.21
C ILE A 84 16.99 -38.36 -7.24
N ALA A 85 17.28 -37.70 -6.10
CA ALA A 85 18.38 -38.08 -5.22
C ALA A 85 17.92 -38.76 -3.92
N ASP A 86 18.69 -39.74 -3.43
CA ASP A 86 18.70 -40.09 -2.01
C ASP A 86 19.14 -38.85 -1.23
N ALA A 87 18.36 -38.46 -0.21
CA ALA A 87 18.32 -37.11 0.34
C ALA A 87 19.61 -36.60 1.01
N SER A 88 20.71 -37.35 0.98
CA SER A 88 21.95 -37.11 1.71
C SER A 88 22.94 -36.15 1.05
N ASP A 89 22.83 -35.87 -0.25
CA ASP A 89 23.86 -35.11 -0.98
C ASP A 89 23.44 -33.71 -1.43
N ILE A 90 22.52 -33.08 -0.68
CA ILE A 90 22.01 -31.78 -1.08
C ILE A 90 22.87 -30.66 -0.51
N TYR A 91 23.78 -30.20 -1.37
CA TYR A 91 24.43 -28.89 -1.46
C TYR A 91 24.48 -27.99 -0.21
N SER A 92 25.72 -27.74 0.21
CA SER A 92 26.17 -26.51 0.84
C SER A 92 25.81 -25.30 -0.05
N ARG A 93 24.95 -24.40 0.44
CA ARG A 93 24.74 -23.10 -0.22
C ARG A 93 26.04 -22.31 -0.19
N THR A 94 26.52 -21.87 -1.35
CA THR A 94 27.47 -20.75 -1.42
C THR A 94 26.84 -19.57 -0.69
N PRO A 95 27.48 -19.01 0.36
CA PRO A 95 26.96 -17.83 1.03
C PRO A 95 26.75 -16.72 -0.01
N GLN A 96 25.60 -16.04 0.02
CA GLN A 96 25.44 -14.81 -0.75
C GLN A 96 26.48 -13.80 -0.26
N GLU A 97 27.30 -13.30 -1.19
CA GLU A 97 28.33 -12.29 -0.87
C GLU A 97 27.72 -10.97 -0.40
N LEU A 98 26.50 -10.66 -0.87
CA LEU A 98 25.74 -9.46 -0.51
C LEU A 98 24.37 -9.83 0.03
N THR A 99 23.97 -9.21 1.13
CA THR A 99 22.65 -9.38 1.75
C THR A 99 21.81 -8.12 1.65
N TYR A 100 20.49 -8.25 1.86
CA TYR A 100 19.60 -7.09 1.95
C TYR A 100 20.04 -6.07 3.00
N ILE A 101 20.70 -6.53 4.07
CA ILE A 101 21.22 -5.63 5.12
C ILE A 101 22.35 -4.75 4.56
N ASP A 102 23.18 -5.30 3.67
CA ASP A 102 24.27 -4.56 3.04
C ASP A 102 23.71 -3.52 2.07
N TRP A 103 22.72 -3.88 1.26
CA TRP A 103 21.98 -2.93 0.43
C TRP A 103 21.31 -1.83 1.26
N ALA A 104 20.59 -2.18 2.33
CA ALA A 104 19.89 -1.22 3.18
C ALA A 104 20.84 -0.26 3.90
N ARG A 105 22.08 -0.68 4.20
CA ARG A 105 23.14 0.20 4.72
C ARG A 105 23.70 1.09 3.64
N TRP A 106 23.97 0.53 2.46
CA TRP A 106 24.51 1.28 1.33
C TRP A 106 23.59 2.43 0.91
N VAL A 107 22.29 2.18 0.77
CA VAL A 107 21.28 3.20 0.40
C VAL A 107 21.18 4.35 1.41
N LYS A 108 21.53 4.12 2.68
CA LYS A 108 21.55 5.16 3.72
C LYS A 108 22.83 6.02 3.70
N THR A 109 23.83 5.64 2.91
CA THR A 109 25.09 6.37 2.85
C THR A 109 24.88 7.68 2.07
N PRO A 110 25.49 8.83 2.48
CA PRO A 110 25.25 10.16 1.89
C PRO A 110 25.72 10.38 0.44
N GLN A 111 25.63 9.38 -0.43
CA GLN A 111 25.96 9.46 -1.85
C GLN A 111 24.82 10.08 -2.68
N LEU A 112 23.77 10.60 -2.02
CA LEU A 112 22.57 11.11 -2.66
C LEU A 112 22.88 12.39 -3.44
N SER A 113 22.52 12.39 -4.71
CA SER A 113 22.70 13.54 -5.62
C SER A 113 22.06 14.81 -5.05
N LEU A 114 22.88 15.86 -4.82
CA LEU A 114 22.40 17.18 -4.42
C LEU A 114 21.38 17.74 -5.44
N GLN A 115 21.56 17.41 -6.72
CA GLN A 115 20.61 17.78 -7.78
C GLN A 115 19.24 17.14 -7.54
N SER A 116 19.18 15.85 -7.21
CA SER A 116 17.93 15.16 -6.90
C SER A 116 17.28 15.69 -5.61
N GLN A 117 18.07 16.00 -4.58
CA GLN A 117 17.55 16.62 -3.36
C GLN A 117 16.92 18.00 -3.64
N ASN A 118 17.61 18.84 -4.41
CA ASN A 118 17.09 20.15 -4.82
C ASN A 118 15.83 20.03 -5.68
N PHE A 119 15.78 19.03 -6.57
CA PHE A 119 14.59 18.72 -7.35
C PHE A 119 13.41 18.40 -6.43
N TRP A 120 13.54 17.44 -5.51
CA TRP A 120 12.44 17.04 -4.62
C TRP A 120 12.00 18.16 -3.68
N ALA A 121 12.95 18.90 -3.11
CA ALA A 121 12.64 20.05 -2.27
C ALA A 121 11.80 21.09 -3.03
N LYS A 122 12.11 21.36 -4.31
CA LYS A 122 11.33 22.27 -5.14
C LYS A 122 9.99 21.65 -5.57
N TYR A 123 10.02 20.42 -6.07
CA TYR A 123 8.88 19.70 -6.65
C TYR A 123 7.74 19.49 -5.63
N LEU A 124 8.10 19.31 -4.35
CA LEU A 124 7.18 19.09 -3.23
C LEU A 124 7.13 20.26 -2.24
N SER A 125 7.64 21.44 -2.60
CA SER A 125 7.64 22.64 -1.74
C SER A 125 6.23 23.15 -1.40
N ASN A 126 5.32 23.09 -2.37
CA ASN A 126 3.92 23.52 -2.22
C ASN A 126 3.01 22.33 -2.52
N LEU A 127 2.73 21.51 -1.51
CA LEU A 127 1.92 20.31 -1.66
C LEU A 127 0.45 20.67 -1.87
N PRO A 128 -0.25 20.01 -2.84
CA PRO A 128 -1.68 20.19 -2.97
C PRO A 128 -2.40 19.56 -1.76
N GLU A 129 -3.63 20.00 -1.51
CA GLU A 129 -4.51 19.27 -0.62
C GLU A 129 -4.73 17.85 -1.17
N PRO A 130 -4.59 16.81 -0.34
CA PRO A 130 -4.82 15.44 -0.78
C PRO A 130 -6.28 15.23 -1.22
N PRO A 131 -6.55 14.32 -2.18
CA PRO A 131 -7.92 13.98 -2.58
C PRO A 131 -8.81 13.58 -1.40
N ALA A 132 -10.04 14.08 -1.40
CA ALA A 132 -11.04 13.83 -0.37
C ALA A 132 -12.19 12.99 -0.95
N PHE A 133 -12.35 11.75 -0.48
CA PHE A 133 -13.34 10.81 -1.02
C PHE A 133 -14.71 10.86 -0.30
N GLY A 134 -15.01 12.00 0.31
CA GLY A 134 -16.37 12.36 0.76
C GLY A 134 -16.83 11.87 2.13
N MET A 135 -16.11 10.98 2.85
CA MET A 135 -16.67 10.33 4.05
C MET A 135 -15.95 10.50 5.40
N ALA A 136 -14.78 11.12 5.50
CA ALA A 136 -14.12 11.26 6.81
C ALA A 136 -13.19 12.49 6.93
N PRO A 137 -12.94 13.00 8.15
CA PRO A 137 -11.82 13.89 8.40
C PRO A 137 -10.52 13.29 7.84
N ALA A 138 -9.60 14.13 7.37
CA ALA A 138 -8.26 13.68 7.03
C ALA A 138 -7.65 12.91 8.22
N GLY A 139 -7.31 11.62 8.05
CA GLY A 139 -6.75 10.81 9.14
C GLY A 139 -7.26 9.36 9.33
N SER A 140 -8.24 8.90 8.55
CA SER A 140 -9.10 7.74 8.88
C SER A 140 -8.80 6.41 8.17
N LEU A 141 -7.55 6.13 7.79
CA LEU A 141 -7.20 4.82 7.24
C LEU A 141 -7.54 3.71 8.25
N THR A 142 -8.54 2.90 7.93
CA THR A 142 -8.95 1.76 8.77
C THR A 142 -8.17 0.50 8.43
N TYR A 143 -7.47 0.50 7.29
CA TYR A 143 -6.89 -0.65 6.62
C TYR A 143 -7.91 -1.73 6.26
N THR A 144 -9.20 -1.38 6.30
CA THR A 144 -10.30 -2.26 5.93
C THR A 144 -10.78 -1.84 4.56
N GLY A 145 -10.53 -2.71 3.58
CA GLY A 145 -10.74 -2.42 2.18
C GLY A 145 -11.94 -3.12 1.57
N SER A 146 -12.41 -2.55 0.48
CA SER A 146 -13.25 -3.22 -0.51
C SER A 146 -12.62 -3.04 -1.90
N THR A 147 -12.92 -3.96 -2.81
CA THR A 147 -12.35 -3.97 -4.16
C THR A 147 -13.47 -4.03 -5.19
N ARG A 148 -13.42 -3.13 -6.16
CA ARG A 148 -14.26 -3.16 -7.36
C ARG A 148 -13.41 -3.59 -8.54
N SER A 149 -13.80 -4.68 -9.18
CA SER A 149 -13.06 -5.29 -10.30
C SER A 149 -13.88 -5.23 -11.57
N TRP A 150 -13.26 -4.86 -12.68
CA TRP A 150 -13.86 -4.93 -14.02
C TRP A 150 -12.78 -5.24 -15.05
N THR A 151 -13.21 -5.54 -16.28
CA THR A 151 -12.30 -5.88 -17.38
C THR A 151 -12.47 -4.88 -18.51
N LEU A 152 -11.35 -4.40 -19.05
CA LEU A 152 -11.30 -3.68 -20.32
C LEU A 152 -11.08 -4.70 -21.44
N PRO A 153 -11.88 -4.67 -22.51
CA PRO A 153 -11.75 -5.60 -23.62
C PRO A 153 -10.40 -5.39 -24.34
N GLY A 154 -9.87 -6.44 -24.98
CA GLY A 154 -8.57 -6.34 -25.66
C GLY A 154 -8.51 -5.29 -26.78
N SER A 155 -9.64 -4.97 -27.42
CA SER A 155 -9.74 -3.85 -28.37
C SER A 155 -9.44 -2.49 -27.73
N MET A 156 -9.80 -2.30 -26.46
CA MET A 156 -9.47 -1.10 -25.70
C MET A 156 -7.98 -1.04 -25.39
N LEU A 157 -7.37 -2.16 -24.96
CA LEU A 157 -5.92 -2.22 -24.73
C LEU A 157 -5.14 -1.87 -25.99
N GLN A 158 -5.53 -2.43 -27.14
CA GLN A 158 -4.91 -2.12 -28.43
C GLN A 158 -5.01 -0.63 -28.77
N SER A 159 -6.19 -0.04 -28.58
CA SER A 159 -6.43 1.38 -28.85
C SER A 159 -5.62 2.30 -27.93
N LEU A 160 -5.55 1.97 -26.63
CA LEU A 160 -4.73 2.70 -25.65
C LEU A 160 -3.23 2.54 -25.93
N THR A 161 -2.81 1.37 -26.42
CA THR A 161 -1.42 1.13 -26.84
C THR A 161 -1.06 1.98 -28.05
N HIS A 162 -1.95 2.06 -29.05
CA HIS A 162 -1.75 2.94 -30.20
C HIS A 162 -1.72 4.42 -29.79
N LEU A 163 -2.60 4.83 -28.87
CA LEU A 163 -2.56 6.18 -28.29
C LEU A 163 -1.20 6.45 -27.65
N ALA A 164 -0.73 5.54 -26.78
CA ALA A 164 0.55 5.66 -26.10
C ALA A 164 1.72 5.78 -27.09
N MET A 165 1.73 4.99 -28.16
CA MET A 165 2.73 5.10 -29.23
C MET A 165 2.69 6.46 -29.92
N ARG A 166 1.50 6.92 -30.34
CA ARG A 166 1.31 8.19 -31.05
C ARG A 166 1.73 9.39 -30.19
N THR A 167 1.53 9.34 -28.89
CA THR A 167 1.92 10.40 -27.94
C THR A 167 3.31 10.19 -27.35
N SER A 168 4.02 9.12 -27.76
CA SER A 168 5.32 8.72 -27.20
C SER A 168 5.29 8.61 -25.66
N THR A 169 4.19 8.13 -25.10
CA THR A 169 3.99 7.89 -23.66
C THR A 169 3.96 6.39 -23.38
N THR A 170 4.01 6.00 -22.11
CA THR A 170 3.80 4.61 -21.68
C THR A 170 2.34 4.36 -21.31
N MET A 171 1.91 3.10 -21.26
CA MET A 171 0.57 2.74 -20.78
C MET A 171 0.32 3.25 -19.36
N HIS A 172 1.32 3.13 -18.47
CA HIS A 172 1.26 3.67 -17.11
C HIS A 172 0.98 5.19 -17.09
N GLN A 173 1.57 5.95 -18.01
CA GLN A 173 1.31 7.39 -18.14
C GLN A 173 -0.11 7.68 -18.65
N ILE A 174 -0.62 6.88 -19.60
CA ILE A 174 -2.02 6.97 -20.05
C ILE A 174 -2.98 6.71 -18.88
N ILE A 175 -2.68 5.70 -18.05
CA ILE A 175 -3.49 5.34 -16.88
C ILE A 175 -3.47 6.46 -15.83
N ILE A 176 -2.30 7.03 -15.50
CA ILE A 176 -2.21 8.18 -14.58
C ILE A 176 -3.03 9.36 -15.11
N ALA A 177 -2.94 9.64 -16.41
CA ALA A 177 -3.72 10.70 -17.04
C ALA A 177 -5.23 10.44 -16.92
N ALA A 178 -5.68 9.22 -17.20
CA ALA A 178 -7.09 8.84 -17.08
C ALA A 178 -7.60 8.93 -15.63
N LEU A 179 -6.81 8.46 -14.67
CA LEU A 179 -7.11 8.56 -13.24
C LEU A 179 -7.20 10.00 -12.79
N PHE A 180 -6.27 10.86 -13.23
CA PHE A 180 -6.32 12.28 -12.92
C PHE A 180 -7.62 12.94 -13.40
N LEU A 181 -8.01 12.71 -14.66
CA LEU A 181 -9.25 13.27 -15.21
C LEU A 181 -10.48 12.69 -14.49
N GLY A 182 -10.52 11.38 -14.25
CA GLY A 182 -11.63 10.71 -13.56
C GLY A 182 -11.80 11.21 -12.13
N LEU A 183 -10.71 11.34 -11.37
CA LEU A 183 -10.73 11.87 -10.01
C LEU A 183 -11.11 13.34 -9.96
N GLN A 184 -10.64 14.15 -10.92
CA GLN A 184 -11.05 15.54 -11.03
C GLN A 184 -12.58 15.68 -11.23
N CYS A 185 -13.23 14.72 -11.88
CA CYS A 185 -14.70 14.75 -12.04
C CYS A 185 -15.43 14.58 -10.70
N VAL A 186 -14.85 13.82 -9.77
CA VAL A 186 -15.47 13.51 -8.46
C VAL A 186 -15.09 14.54 -7.40
N ASP A 187 -13.83 14.95 -7.39
CA ASP A 187 -13.21 15.71 -6.31
C ASP A 187 -12.78 17.13 -6.71
N ARG A 188 -12.92 17.49 -7.99
CA ARG A 188 -12.65 18.83 -8.58
C ARG A 188 -11.23 19.38 -8.36
N ARG A 189 -10.31 18.56 -7.85
CA ARG A 189 -8.90 18.94 -7.66
C ARG A 189 -8.16 18.95 -8.99
N ASN A 190 -7.33 19.99 -9.17
CA ASN A 190 -6.54 20.22 -10.37
C ASN A 190 -5.05 19.89 -10.16
N ASP A 191 -4.70 19.34 -9.01
CA ASP A 191 -3.35 19.02 -8.60
C ASP A 191 -3.39 17.79 -7.70
N ILE A 192 -2.83 16.68 -8.17
CA ILE A 192 -2.88 15.39 -7.49
C ILE A 192 -1.49 14.76 -7.52
N ILE A 193 -1.03 14.28 -6.36
CA ILE A 193 0.18 13.48 -6.24
C ILE A 193 -0.23 12.01 -6.16
N PHE A 194 0.15 11.26 -7.20
CA PHE A 194 0.05 9.81 -7.25
C PHE A 194 1.31 9.17 -6.68
N ALA A 195 1.16 8.01 -6.04
CA ALA A 195 2.26 7.09 -5.84
C ALA A 195 2.31 6.08 -6.99
N ALA A 196 3.49 5.86 -7.53
CA ALA A 196 3.78 4.74 -8.42
C ALA A 196 4.79 3.80 -7.74
N PRO A 197 4.66 2.47 -7.90
CA PRO A 197 5.67 1.54 -7.43
C PRO A 197 6.98 1.75 -8.21
N PHE A 198 8.09 1.81 -7.49
CA PHE A 198 9.44 1.85 -8.07
C PHE A 198 10.28 0.76 -7.41
N THR A 199 11.11 0.05 -8.18
CA THR A 199 11.98 -1.00 -7.63
C THR A 199 13.44 -0.58 -7.72
N HIS A 200 14.15 -0.66 -6.59
CA HIS A 200 15.58 -0.38 -6.52
C HIS A 200 16.44 -1.57 -6.97
N ARG A 201 15.91 -2.40 -7.89
CA ARG A 201 16.57 -3.62 -8.41
C ARG A 201 17.39 -3.39 -9.68
N MET A 202 17.80 -2.15 -9.93
CA MET A 202 18.59 -1.77 -11.11
C MET A 202 20.10 -1.74 -10.82
N GLU A 203 20.49 -1.86 -9.56
CA GLU A 203 21.88 -1.89 -9.13
C GLU A 203 22.44 -3.31 -9.22
N PRO A 204 23.70 -3.50 -9.66
CA PRO A 204 24.29 -4.83 -9.80
C PRO A 204 24.19 -5.68 -8.52
N GLY A 205 23.64 -6.88 -8.66
CA GLY A 205 23.49 -7.85 -7.56
C GLY A 205 22.17 -7.73 -6.80
N THR A 206 21.38 -6.68 -7.04
CA THR A 206 20.05 -6.53 -6.42
C THR A 206 18.95 -7.32 -7.15
N GLU A 207 19.19 -7.70 -8.41
CA GLU A 207 18.24 -8.41 -9.26
C GLU A 207 17.91 -9.80 -8.72
N THR A 208 18.85 -10.43 -8.01
CA THR A 208 18.74 -11.79 -7.44
C THR A 208 18.70 -11.83 -5.91
N MET A 209 18.59 -10.67 -5.27
CA MET A 209 18.62 -10.54 -3.82
C MET A 209 17.21 -10.61 -3.21
N ALA A 210 17.02 -11.48 -2.21
CA ALA A 210 15.78 -11.53 -1.45
C ALA A 210 15.69 -10.33 -0.48
N GLY A 211 14.60 -9.57 -0.54
CA GLY A 211 14.40 -8.38 0.30
C GLY A 211 13.32 -7.43 -0.22
N LEU A 212 13.05 -6.36 0.52
CA LEU A 212 12.09 -5.34 0.12
C LEU A 212 12.80 -4.22 -0.66
N PHE A 213 12.76 -4.30 -2.00
CA PHE A 213 13.31 -3.26 -2.88
C PHE A 213 12.22 -2.36 -3.49
N LEU A 214 10.96 -2.73 -3.29
CA LEU A 214 9.81 -1.92 -3.67
C LEU A 214 9.74 -0.64 -2.84
N ASP A 215 9.61 0.48 -3.53
CA ASP A 215 9.46 1.82 -2.99
C ASP A 215 8.33 2.57 -3.71
N ARG A 216 8.06 3.81 -3.29
CA ARG A 216 7.00 4.67 -3.85
C ARG A 216 7.61 5.92 -4.45
N LEU A 217 7.35 6.17 -5.72
CA LEU A 217 7.77 7.36 -6.43
C LEU A 217 6.59 8.36 -6.55
N PRO A 218 6.71 9.59 -6.01
CA PRO A 218 5.72 10.63 -6.22
C PRO A 218 5.64 11.09 -7.69
N ILE A 219 4.45 11.09 -8.28
CA ILE A 219 4.17 11.68 -9.59
C ILE A 219 3.06 12.72 -9.40
N ARG A 220 3.39 14.00 -9.53
CA ARG A 220 2.48 15.13 -9.37
C ARG A 220 1.96 15.55 -10.73
N ILE A 221 0.65 15.48 -10.90
CA ILE A 221 -0.03 15.99 -12.09
C ILE A 221 -0.78 17.25 -11.68
N GLN A 222 -0.42 18.37 -12.30
CA GLN A 222 -1.09 19.65 -12.14
C GLN A 222 -1.62 20.10 -13.49
N ARG A 223 -2.90 20.45 -13.57
CA ARG A 223 -3.54 20.92 -14.80
C ARG A 223 -4.18 22.28 -14.60
N GLY A 224 -3.96 23.18 -15.57
CA GLY A 224 -4.68 24.45 -15.65
C GLY A 224 -6.09 24.27 -16.22
N LEU A 225 -6.94 25.29 -16.07
CA LEU A 225 -8.31 25.30 -16.61
C LEU A 225 -8.38 25.82 -18.06
N ASN A 226 -7.34 25.61 -18.87
CA ASN A 226 -7.37 26.06 -20.26
C ASN A 226 -8.37 25.22 -21.06
N GLU A 227 -9.50 25.83 -21.45
CA GLU A 227 -10.64 25.15 -22.08
C GLU A 227 -10.27 24.37 -23.34
N ASN A 228 -9.27 24.85 -24.10
CA ASN A 228 -8.85 24.30 -25.39
C ASN A 228 -7.56 23.48 -25.34
N GLU A 229 -7.13 22.99 -24.18
CA GLU A 229 -5.95 22.11 -24.07
C GLU A 229 -6.15 20.82 -24.91
N PRO A 230 -5.28 20.52 -25.89
CA PRO A 230 -5.34 19.26 -26.61
C PRO A 230 -4.93 18.06 -25.73
N LEU A 231 -5.52 16.89 -25.97
CA LEU A 231 -5.18 15.66 -25.24
C LEU A 231 -3.69 15.33 -25.30
N LEU A 232 -3.06 15.51 -26.46
CA LEU A 232 -1.63 15.32 -26.65
C LEU A 232 -0.80 16.20 -25.69
N GLN A 233 -1.17 17.47 -25.52
CA GLN A 233 -0.44 18.39 -24.65
C GLN A 233 -0.51 17.94 -23.18
N PHE A 234 -1.69 17.52 -22.74
CA PHE A 234 -1.88 16.97 -21.39
C PHE A 234 -1.06 15.70 -21.18
N LEU A 235 -1.07 14.76 -22.13
CA LEU A 235 -0.29 13.52 -22.06
C LEU A 235 1.22 13.79 -22.04
N MET A 236 1.71 14.78 -22.80
CA MET A 236 3.11 15.21 -22.75
C MET A 236 3.49 15.80 -21.38
N ALA A 237 2.57 16.53 -20.73
CA ALA A 237 2.79 17.05 -19.37
C ALA A 237 2.88 15.92 -18.33
N VAL A 238 1.98 14.93 -18.42
CA VAL A 238 2.01 13.72 -17.57
C VAL A 238 3.30 12.94 -17.77
N LYS A 239 3.71 12.73 -19.02
CA LYS A 239 5.00 12.10 -19.35
C LYS A 239 6.17 12.84 -18.74
N ARG A 240 6.27 14.17 -18.93
CA ARG A 240 7.36 14.99 -18.40
C ARG A 240 7.44 14.89 -16.88
N SER A 241 6.30 14.96 -16.19
CA SER A 241 6.24 14.81 -14.73
C SER A 241 6.78 13.45 -14.27
N SER A 242 6.32 12.36 -14.90
CA SER A 242 6.79 11.00 -14.62
C SER A 242 8.28 10.81 -14.92
N GLN A 243 8.80 11.40 -16.00
CA GLN A 243 10.22 11.31 -16.37
C GLN A 243 11.12 12.08 -15.40
N HIS A 244 10.77 13.31 -15.03
CA HIS A 244 11.54 14.06 -14.03
C HIS A 244 11.61 13.33 -12.69
N ALA A 245 10.52 12.69 -12.26
CA ALA A 245 10.53 11.88 -11.05
C ALA A 245 11.52 10.70 -11.16
N LEU A 246 11.58 10.03 -12.33
CA LEU A 246 12.51 8.92 -12.59
C LEU A 246 13.97 9.37 -12.72
N GLU A 247 14.23 10.54 -13.31
CA GLU A 247 15.59 11.11 -13.44
C GLU A 247 16.20 11.49 -12.09
N HIS A 248 15.36 11.75 -11.08
CA HIS A 248 15.76 12.20 -9.76
C HIS A 248 15.44 11.19 -8.65
N VAL A 249 15.37 9.89 -8.96
CA VAL A 249 15.06 8.86 -7.96
C VAL A 249 15.91 9.02 -6.70
N LEU A 250 15.23 9.13 -5.57
CA LEU A 250 15.77 8.98 -4.23
C LEU A 250 14.87 8.00 -3.47
N PRO A 251 15.40 7.27 -2.48
CA PRO A 251 14.56 6.50 -1.58
C PRO A 251 13.46 7.38 -0.98
N TYR A 252 12.22 6.90 -0.90
CA TYR A 252 11.10 7.70 -0.40
C TYR A 252 11.36 8.23 1.03
N CYS A 253 12.09 7.48 1.85
CA CYS A 253 12.50 7.95 3.18
C CYS A 253 13.33 9.23 3.14
N GLU A 254 14.16 9.42 2.11
CA GLU A 254 14.96 10.63 1.90
C GLU A 254 14.11 11.77 1.35
N ILE A 255 13.20 11.48 0.39
CA ILE A 255 12.22 12.46 -0.10
C ILE A 255 11.39 13.00 1.07
N ARG A 256 10.97 12.12 1.99
CA ARG A 256 10.18 12.49 3.17
C ARG A 256 10.90 13.48 4.10
N LYS A 257 12.24 13.44 4.18
CA LYS A 257 13.02 14.39 4.99
C LYS A 257 13.00 15.81 4.43
N LEU A 258 12.70 15.96 3.13
CA LEU A 258 12.67 17.24 2.42
C LEU A 258 11.29 17.90 2.45
N LEU A 259 10.26 17.21 2.95
CA LEU A 259 8.89 17.71 2.99
C LEU A 259 8.71 18.76 4.10
N PRO A 260 7.81 19.75 3.90
CA PRO A 260 7.52 20.76 4.91
C PRO A 260 6.79 20.21 6.15
N TYR A 261 6.15 19.04 6.03
CA TYR A 261 5.55 18.30 7.14
C TYR A 261 6.01 16.84 7.10
N LYS A 262 5.76 16.08 8.16
CA LYS A 262 6.09 14.65 8.24
C LYS A 262 4.83 13.80 8.02
N PRO A 263 4.66 13.17 6.84
CA PRO A 263 3.57 12.22 6.61
C PRO A 263 3.61 11.06 7.59
N SER A 264 2.43 10.63 8.04
CA SER A 264 2.23 9.50 8.94
C SER A 264 1.42 8.39 8.28
N LEU A 265 1.08 7.35 9.04
CA LEU A 265 0.15 6.32 8.57
C LEU A 265 -1.30 6.82 8.55
N SER A 266 -1.68 7.68 9.49
CA SER A 266 -3.00 8.31 9.54
C SER A 266 -3.14 9.40 8.47
N ASP A 267 -2.06 10.14 8.19
CA ASP A 267 -2.00 11.13 7.13
C ASP A 267 -0.86 10.85 6.13
N PRO A 268 -1.05 9.89 5.21
CA PRO A 268 -0.05 9.61 4.19
C PRO A 268 -0.02 10.71 3.13
N LEU A 269 1.19 10.98 2.61
CA LEU A 269 1.43 11.89 1.50
C LEU A 269 0.64 11.50 0.25
N PHE A 270 0.52 10.19 0.02
CA PHE A 270 -0.16 9.61 -1.13
C PHE A 270 -1.52 9.08 -0.70
N LYS A 271 -2.58 9.57 -1.31
CA LYS A 271 -3.92 8.98 -1.17
C LYS A 271 -4.26 8.01 -2.31
N VAL A 272 -3.56 8.12 -3.44
CA VAL A 272 -3.81 7.33 -4.66
C VAL A 272 -2.55 6.60 -5.08
N MET A 273 -2.62 5.28 -5.11
CA MET A 273 -1.59 4.39 -5.69
C MET A 273 -2.03 3.95 -7.08
N VAL A 274 -1.12 3.97 -8.05
CA VAL A 274 -1.39 3.52 -9.43
C VAL A 274 -0.37 2.45 -9.79
N THR A 275 -0.83 1.33 -10.34
CA THR A 275 0.04 0.23 -10.74
C THR A 275 -0.41 -0.37 -12.06
N TYR A 276 0.57 -0.74 -12.89
CA TYR A 276 0.34 -1.42 -14.16
C TYR A 276 1.22 -2.67 -14.24
N HIS A 277 0.61 -3.81 -14.50
CA HIS A 277 1.26 -5.10 -14.68
C HIS A 277 1.04 -5.60 -16.10
N THR A 278 2.14 -6.00 -16.73
CA THR A 278 2.13 -6.63 -18.05
C THR A 278 1.85 -8.13 -17.93
N ALA A 279 1.45 -8.76 -19.03
CA ALA A 279 1.23 -10.21 -19.04
C ALA A 279 2.51 -11.00 -18.69
N SER A 280 3.69 -10.45 -18.99
CA SER A 280 4.98 -11.03 -18.58
C SER A 280 5.18 -11.07 -17.07
N ASP A 281 4.65 -10.10 -16.34
CA ASP A 281 4.79 -10.02 -14.87
C ASP A 281 3.97 -11.10 -14.16
N MET A 282 2.94 -11.63 -14.83
CA MET A 282 1.94 -12.54 -14.25
C MET A 282 2.25 -14.03 -14.47
N LYS A 283 3.42 -14.37 -15.02
CA LYS A 283 3.76 -15.76 -15.30
C LYS A 283 3.97 -16.55 -14.01
N PRO A 284 3.36 -17.76 -13.86
CA PRO A 284 3.55 -18.58 -12.68
C PRO A 284 5.00 -19.03 -12.57
N VAL A 285 5.56 -18.78 -11.39
CA VAL A 285 6.97 -19.04 -11.09
C VAL A 285 7.17 -20.42 -10.43
N LEU A 286 6.14 -20.95 -9.79
CA LEU A 286 6.14 -22.27 -9.17
C LEU A 286 5.93 -23.38 -10.19
N ARG A 287 6.82 -24.38 -10.21
CA ARG A 287 6.72 -25.58 -11.03
C ARG A 287 6.99 -26.81 -10.15
N LEU A 288 6.05 -27.75 -10.15
CA LEU A 288 6.18 -29.00 -9.43
C LEU A 288 6.06 -30.14 -10.44
N GLU A 289 7.15 -30.85 -10.74
CA GLU A 289 7.14 -31.97 -11.68
C GLU A 289 6.13 -33.04 -11.23
N GLY A 290 5.17 -33.36 -12.10
CA GLY A 290 4.06 -34.27 -11.79
C GLY A 290 2.80 -33.60 -11.21
N ALA A 291 2.74 -32.27 -11.12
CA ALA A 291 1.53 -31.53 -10.72
C ALA A 291 1.23 -30.36 -11.65
N GLU A 292 -0.06 -30.13 -11.91
CA GLU A 292 -0.54 -28.93 -12.59
C GLU A 292 -0.70 -27.78 -11.58
N ILE A 293 -0.20 -26.59 -11.93
CA ILE A 293 -0.26 -25.41 -11.07
C ILE A 293 -1.28 -24.43 -11.62
N GLN A 294 -2.32 -24.15 -10.83
CA GLN A 294 -3.31 -23.13 -11.12
C GLN A 294 -3.26 -22.04 -10.05
N ASN A 295 -3.05 -20.79 -10.47
CA ASN A 295 -3.10 -19.65 -9.56
C ASN A 295 -4.55 -19.37 -9.16
N ILE A 296 -4.82 -19.37 -7.85
CA ILE A 296 -6.12 -18.98 -7.29
C ILE A 296 -6.02 -17.53 -6.83
N PRO A 297 -6.65 -16.57 -7.53
CA PRO A 297 -6.55 -15.16 -7.15
C PRO A 297 -7.30 -14.88 -5.83
N CYS A 298 -6.58 -14.43 -4.81
CA CYS A 298 -7.16 -14.02 -3.52
C CYS A 298 -7.59 -12.55 -3.58
N ARG A 299 -8.76 -12.27 -4.16
CA ARG A 299 -9.20 -10.90 -4.48
C ARG A 299 -9.82 -10.14 -3.32
N ASN A 300 -10.31 -10.84 -2.29
CA ASN A 300 -11.03 -10.21 -1.18
C ASN A 300 -10.29 -10.40 0.15
N THR A 301 -9.09 -9.84 0.23
CA THR A 301 -8.34 -9.78 1.49
C THR A 301 -9.00 -8.86 2.50
N ARG A 302 -9.98 -8.01 2.09
CA ARG A 302 -10.58 -6.92 2.87
C ARG A 302 -9.55 -5.98 3.51
N GLY A 303 -8.32 -5.98 2.99
CA GLY A 303 -7.30 -5.02 3.39
C GLY A 303 -7.33 -3.83 2.44
N SER A 304 -6.89 -2.66 2.90
CA SER A 304 -6.47 -1.60 1.99
C SER A 304 -5.26 -0.84 2.52
N LYS A 305 -4.21 -0.70 1.71
CA LYS A 305 -2.96 -0.02 2.13
C LYS A 305 -3.00 1.49 1.90
N PHE A 306 -3.85 1.93 0.99
CA PHE A 306 -3.99 3.31 0.57
C PHE A 306 -5.48 3.66 0.51
N PRO A 307 -5.86 4.93 0.70
CA PRO A 307 -7.26 5.34 0.56
C PRO A 307 -7.89 4.90 -0.77
N LEU A 308 -7.10 4.96 -1.85
CA LEU A 308 -7.42 4.43 -3.16
C LEU A 308 -6.19 3.79 -3.80
N SER A 309 -6.31 2.58 -4.31
CA SER A 309 -5.32 1.91 -5.14
C SER A 309 -5.99 1.42 -6.41
N VAL A 310 -5.41 1.74 -7.56
CA VAL A 310 -5.89 1.30 -8.87
C VAL A 310 -4.79 0.50 -9.54
N GLU A 311 -5.05 -0.78 -9.71
CA GLU A 311 -4.15 -1.74 -10.34
C GLU A 311 -4.76 -2.19 -11.66
N LEU A 312 -3.96 -2.14 -12.73
CA LEU A 312 -4.32 -2.67 -14.03
C LEU A 312 -3.38 -3.81 -14.36
N THR A 313 -3.95 -4.95 -14.72
CA THR A 313 -3.20 -6.18 -15.00
C THR A 313 -3.62 -6.71 -16.36
N GLU A 314 -2.67 -6.76 -17.30
CA GLU A 314 -2.85 -7.54 -18.53
C GLU A 314 -3.03 -9.02 -18.17
N ILE A 315 -4.13 -9.61 -18.62
CA ILE A 315 -4.45 -11.03 -18.42
C ILE A 315 -4.37 -11.77 -19.76
N ALA A 316 -4.62 -13.08 -19.74
CA ALA A 316 -4.71 -13.88 -20.96
C ALA A 316 -5.76 -13.28 -21.94
N ASP A 317 -5.58 -13.53 -23.23
CA ASP A 317 -6.44 -13.01 -24.32
C ASP A 317 -6.40 -11.48 -24.55
N SER A 318 -5.33 -10.82 -24.09
CA SER A 318 -5.09 -9.37 -24.28
C SER A 318 -6.13 -8.47 -23.60
N GLU A 319 -6.91 -9.00 -22.65
CA GLU A 319 -7.77 -8.19 -21.80
C GLU A 319 -6.96 -7.53 -20.68
N VAL A 320 -7.48 -6.43 -20.12
CA VAL A 320 -6.90 -5.79 -18.94
C VAL A 320 -7.89 -5.85 -17.81
N ARG A 321 -7.54 -6.54 -16.73
CA ARG A 321 -8.29 -6.43 -15.47
C ARG A 321 -7.94 -5.11 -14.81
N VAL A 322 -8.94 -4.43 -14.28
CA VAL A 322 -8.77 -3.27 -13.41
C VAL A 322 -9.33 -3.62 -12.04
N ASP A 323 -8.49 -3.52 -11.02
CA ASP A 323 -8.83 -3.72 -9.62
C ASP A 323 -8.71 -2.36 -8.90
N MET A 324 -9.84 -1.82 -8.46
CA MET A 324 -9.92 -0.60 -7.66
C MET A 324 -10.18 -0.96 -6.20
N GLU A 325 -9.11 -0.97 -5.40
CA GLU A 325 -9.15 -1.18 -3.96
C GLU A 325 -9.27 0.16 -3.24
N TYR A 326 -10.12 0.24 -2.21
CA TYR A 326 -10.30 1.46 -1.43
C TYR A 326 -10.57 1.19 0.05
N ASP A 327 -10.14 2.11 0.91
CA ASP A 327 -10.38 2.05 2.34
C ASP A 327 -11.80 2.53 2.70
N LEU A 328 -12.54 1.70 3.41
CA LEU A 328 -13.92 1.96 3.83
C LEU A 328 -14.04 3.11 4.83
N GLY A 329 -12.95 3.46 5.54
CA GLY A 329 -12.90 4.62 6.41
C GLY A 329 -12.63 5.93 5.66
N CYS A 330 -12.18 5.86 4.40
CA CYS A 330 -11.88 7.03 3.58
C CYS A 330 -12.96 7.30 2.54
N MET A 331 -13.58 6.26 1.98
CA MET A 331 -14.46 6.37 0.82
C MET A 331 -15.78 5.60 1.00
N ALA A 332 -16.88 6.30 0.65
CA ALA A 332 -18.20 5.73 0.52
C ALA A 332 -18.33 4.83 -0.72
N GLU A 333 -19.20 3.82 -0.66
CA GLU A 333 -19.43 2.93 -1.82
C GLU A 333 -19.97 3.68 -3.05
N ASN A 334 -20.86 4.66 -2.88
CA ASN A 334 -21.37 5.46 -4.00
C ASN A 334 -20.27 6.35 -4.63
N THR A 335 -19.34 6.87 -3.83
CA THR A 335 -18.16 7.60 -4.35
C THR A 335 -17.26 6.63 -5.13
N ALA A 336 -17.05 5.42 -4.61
CA ALA A 336 -16.28 4.38 -5.29
C ALA A 336 -16.90 4.03 -6.65
N GLU A 337 -18.24 3.88 -6.73
CA GLU A 337 -18.97 3.66 -7.99
C GLU A 337 -18.75 4.78 -9.00
N ARG A 338 -18.85 6.03 -8.56
CA ARG A 338 -18.61 7.20 -9.42
C ARG A 338 -17.17 7.25 -9.93
N ILE A 339 -16.18 6.93 -9.09
CA ILE A 339 -14.78 6.87 -9.50
C ILE A 339 -14.55 5.74 -10.52
N GLN A 340 -15.05 4.53 -10.25
CA GLN A 340 -14.97 3.39 -11.18
C GLN A 340 -15.53 3.78 -12.55
N TYR A 341 -16.73 4.35 -12.58
CA TYR A 341 -17.36 4.80 -13.82
C TYR A 341 -16.54 5.90 -14.51
N ALA A 342 -16.09 6.90 -13.76
CA ALA A 342 -15.30 8.01 -14.29
C ALA A 342 -14.00 7.55 -14.93
N ILE A 343 -13.29 6.58 -14.34
CA ILE A 343 -12.08 5.99 -14.90
C ILE A 343 -12.40 5.28 -16.23
N GLY A 344 -13.39 4.38 -16.23
CA GLY A 344 -13.77 3.62 -17.42
C GLY A 344 -14.19 4.52 -18.57
N TYR A 345 -15.03 5.53 -18.30
CA TYR A 345 -15.51 6.44 -19.33
C TYR A 345 -14.42 7.39 -19.83
N THR A 346 -13.54 7.84 -18.95
CA THR A 346 -12.37 8.64 -19.35
C THR A 346 -11.47 7.89 -20.32
N LEU A 347 -11.14 6.61 -20.03
CA LEU A 347 -10.32 5.78 -20.93
C LEU A 347 -10.95 5.65 -22.31
N GLN A 348 -12.27 5.47 -22.39
CA GLN A 348 -13.01 5.46 -23.66
C GLN A 348 -12.87 6.78 -24.42
N LEU A 349 -13.06 7.91 -23.74
CA LEU A 349 -13.00 9.23 -24.38
C LEU A 349 -11.57 9.60 -24.82
N MET A 350 -10.55 9.15 -24.11
CA MET A 350 -9.15 9.34 -24.51
C MET A 350 -8.82 8.57 -25.80
N VAL A 351 -9.38 7.37 -25.99
CA VAL A 351 -9.25 6.62 -27.26
C VAL A 351 -9.87 7.39 -28.43
N LEU A 352 -10.94 8.15 -28.19
CA LEU A 352 -11.59 9.01 -29.17
C LEU A 352 -10.87 10.35 -29.40
N ASP A 353 -9.67 10.53 -28.84
CA ASP A 353 -8.87 11.77 -28.94
C ASP A 353 -9.59 13.01 -28.37
N THR A 354 -10.48 12.79 -27.39
CA THR A 354 -11.30 13.86 -26.82
C THR A 354 -10.46 14.81 -25.95
N PRO A 355 -10.61 16.15 -26.08
CA PRO A 355 -9.90 17.10 -25.22
C PRO A 355 -10.22 16.92 -23.73
N PRO A 356 -9.25 17.09 -22.80
CA PRO A 356 -9.43 16.85 -21.37
C PRO A 356 -10.63 17.55 -20.72
N ASN A 357 -10.92 18.80 -21.06
CA ASN A 357 -12.08 19.49 -20.47
C ASN A 357 -13.42 18.98 -21.03
N ARG A 358 -13.42 18.52 -22.28
CA ARG A 358 -14.59 17.86 -22.84
C ARG A 358 -14.81 16.50 -22.18
N ILE A 359 -13.73 15.77 -21.88
CA ILE A 359 -13.80 14.53 -21.08
C ILE A 359 -14.46 14.81 -19.74
N THR A 360 -13.93 15.77 -18.97
CA THR A 360 -14.44 16.04 -17.62
C THR A 360 -15.89 16.50 -17.64
N HIS A 361 -16.27 17.35 -18.60
CA HIS A 361 -17.65 17.76 -18.79
C HIS A 361 -18.59 16.58 -19.10
N LEU A 362 -18.21 15.69 -20.03
CA LEU A 362 -19.02 14.53 -20.40
C LEU A 362 -19.18 13.56 -19.21
N VAL A 363 -18.09 13.27 -18.51
CA VAL A 363 -18.12 12.40 -17.32
C VAL A 363 -19.01 12.99 -16.22
N ILE A 364 -18.83 14.27 -15.88
CA ILE A 364 -19.66 14.94 -14.87
C ILE A 364 -21.14 14.93 -15.29
N SER A 365 -21.44 15.18 -16.57
CA SER A 365 -22.82 15.18 -17.06
C SER A 365 -23.50 13.82 -16.94
N SER A 366 -22.75 12.72 -17.07
CA SER A 366 -23.27 11.37 -16.89
C SER A 366 -23.48 10.95 -15.43
N PHE A 367 -22.95 11.68 -14.45
CA PHE A 367 -23.28 11.42 -13.04
C PHE A 367 -24.74 11.74 -12.70
N GLY A 368 -25.40 12.62 -13.47
CA GLY A 368 -26.83 12.91 -13.28
C GLY A 368 -27.73 11.70 -13.48
N ASP A 369 -27.28 10.69 -14.24
CA ASP A 369 -27.98 9.42 -14.40
C ASP A 369 -27.73 8.45 -13.22
N PHE A 370 -26.59 8.57 -12.52
CA PHE A 370 -26.31 7.82 -11.29
C PHE A 370 -27.23 8.23 -10.13
N ASP A 371 -27.56 9.52 -10.01
CA ASP A 371 -28.44 10.02 -8.94
C ASP A 371 -29.93 9.68 -9.14
N ARG A 372 -30.31 9.25 -10.36
CA ARG A 372 -31.68 8.78 -10.66
C ARG A 372 -31.91 7.32 -10.27
N TYR A 373 -30.85 6.52 -10.10
CA TYR A 373 -30.94 5.12 -9.72
C TYR A 373 -30.85 4.96 -8.20
N LYS A 374 -31.88 5.42 -7.48
CA LYS A 374 -32.14 4.94 -6.12
C LYS A 374 -32.87 3.59 -6.20
N PRO A 375 -32.47 2.55 -5.45
CA PRO A 375 -33.37 1.43 -5.18
C PRO A 375 -34.60 2.00 -4.47
N SER A 376 -35.79 1.61 -4.92
CA SER A 376 -37.06 1.93 -4.26
C SER A 376 -36.97 1.58 -2.78
N SER A 377 -36.93 2.59 -1.92
CA SER A 377 -37.16 2.41 -0.50
C SER A 377 -38.62 2.02 -0.31
N SER A 378 -38.84 0.77 0.12
CA SER A 378 -40.11 0.31 0.63
C SER A 378 -40.53 1.16 1.83
N THR A 379 -41.78 1.59 1.80
CA THR A 379 -42.57 2.19 2.87
C THR A 379 -42.83 1.22 4.02
N ASP A 380 -43.21 1.81 5.15
CA ASP A 380 -43.75 1.26 6.42
C ASP A 380 -42.69 0.79 7.44
N ASP A 381 -42.66 1.22 8.70
CA ASP A 381 -43.68 1.84 9.55
C ASP A 381 -43.07 2.64 10.72
N LYS A 382 -43.72 3.78 11.00
CA LYS A 382 -44.10 4.42 12.28
C LYS A 382 -43.16 4.57 13.49
N GLU A 383 -43.01 5.85 13.82
CA GLU A 383 -43.32 6.50 15.12
C GLU A 383 -42.71 5.96 16.42
N GLY A 384 -41.83 6.79 16.98
CA GLY A 384 -42.13 7.38 18.29
C GLY A 384 -41.33 6.83 19.47
N GLU A 385 -40.13 7.38 19.70
CA GLU A 385 -39.63 7.50 21.08
C GLU A 385 -38.75 8.74 21.25
N LYS A 386 -39.30 9.71 21.99
CA LYS A 386 -38.55 10.83 22.56
C LYS A 386 -37.72 10.28 23.73
N SER A 387 -36.41 10.21 23.59
CA SER A 387 -35.50 10.08 24.73
C SER A 387 -34.44 11.18 24.69
N GLY A 388 -34.39 11.96 25.77
CA GLY A 388 -33.65 13.21 25.85
C GLY A 388 -32.14 13.06 25.66
N TRP A 389 -31.59 14.05 24.94
CA TRP A 389 -30.18 14.37 24.97
C TRP A 389 -29.81 14.83 26.39
N ARG A 390 -29.28 13.92 27.20
CA ARG A 390 -28.50 14.28 28.39
C ARG A 390 -27.05 14.45 27.95
N ASN A 391 -26.56 15.68 28.11
CA ASN A 391 -25.15 16.02 28.09
C ASN A 391 -24.40 15.10 29.07
N ASN A 392 -23.59 14.18 28.55
CA ASN A 392 -22.58 13.46 29.33
C ASN A 392 -21.21 14.11 29.07
N GLU A 393 -21.09 15.39 29.39
CA GLU A 393 -19.82 16.03 29.73
C GLU A 393 -19.64 15.96 31.25
N THR A 394 -19.45 14.77 31.83
CA THR A 394 -18.87 14.62 33.18
C THR A 394 -18.70 13.14 33.54
N THR A 395 -17.67 12.49 32.99
CA THR A 395 -17.01 11.36 33.67
C THR A 395 -15.56 11.19 33.18
N LEU A 396 -14.77 12.27 33.29
CA LEU A 396 -13.31 12.26 33.13
C LEU A 396 -12.61 12.73 34.41
N GLN A 397 -13.16 12.38 35.57
CA GLN A 397 -12.52 12.66 36.85
C GLN A 397 -12.40 11.38 37.67
N GLN A 398 -11.15 11.09 38.04
CA GLN A 398 -10.66 9.96 38.84
C GLN A 398 -10.21 8.69 38.08
N LEU A 399 -9.54 8.86 36.93
CA LEU A 399 -8.51 7.91 36.51
C LEU A 399 -7.19 8.28 37.22
N ASN A 400 -6.48 7.27 37.70
CA ASN A 400 -5.32 7.33 38.58
C ASN A 400 -4.17 8.19 37.99
N ILE A 401 -4.16 9.50 38.29
CA ILE A 401 -3.29 10.53 37.67
C ILE A 401 -1.80 10.13 37.71
N ASN A 402 -1.37 9.47 38.79
CA ASN A 402 0.04 9.07 38.96
C ASN A 402 0.48 7.94 38.02
N GLY A 403 -0.41 7.01 37.65
CA GLY A 403 -0.04 5.82 36.85
C GLY A 403 0.23 6.17 35.39
N PHE A 404 -0.58 7.06 34.83
CA PHE A 404 -0.45 7.51 33.45
C PHE A 404 0.77 8.43 33.24
N GLU A 405 1.05 9.35 34.18
CA GLU A 405 2.24 10.21 34.11
C GLU A 405 3.53 9.38 34.20
N HIS A 406 3.56 8.36 35.06
CA HIS A 406 4.68 7.42 35.12
C HIS A 406 4.88 6.67 33.79
N LEU A 407 3.81 6.18 33.18
CA LEU A 407 3.88 5.51 31.88
C LEU A 407 4.36 6.45 30.76
N ALA A 408 3.91 7.71 30.76
CA ALA A 408 4.36 8.72 29.81
C ALA A 408 5.86 9.02 29.96
N ILE A 409 6.37 9.07 31.20
CA ILE A 409 7.80 9.21 31.49
C ILE A 409 8.58 7.99 30.99
N SER A 410 8.10 6.77 31.26
CA SER A 410 8.75 5.55 30.79
C SER A 410 8.77 5.43 29.26
N ILE A 411 7.68 5.82 28.59
CA ILE A 411 7.62 5.88 27.11
C ILE A 411 8.60 6.92 26.58
N ARG A 412 8.66 8.12 27.19
CA ARG A 412 9.63 9.16 26.81
C ARG A 412 11.06 8.63 26.92
N ASP A 413 11.40 7.95 28.00
CA ASP A 413 12.76 7.44 28.21
C ASP A 413 13.09 6.28 27.24
N ALA A 414 12.11 5.43 26.92
CA ALA A 414 12.23 4.43 25.87
C ALA A 414 12.43 5.05 24.47
N ILE A 415 11.75 6.17 24.15
CA ILE A 415 11.94 6.91 22.89
C ILE A 415 13.36 7.49 22.81
N ARG A 416 13.87 8.05 23.92
CA ARG A 416 15.24 8.58 23.98
C ARG A 416 16.26 7.48 23.70
N GLN A 417 16.08 6.32 24.32
CA GLN A 417 16.90 5.14 24.07
C GLN A 417 16.78 4.66 22.62
N CYS A 418 15.56 4.65 22.07
CA CYS A 418 15.28 4.18 20.71
C CYS A 418 15.97 5.04 19.65
N LEU A 419 15.89 6.36 19.78
CA LEU A 419 16.36 7.33 18.80
C LEU A 419 17.80 7.83 19.08
N GLY A 420 18.44 7.37 20.16
CA GLY A 420 19.78 7.84 20.54
C GLY A 420 19.82 9.34 20.89
N LEU A 421 18.74 9.87 21.46
CA LEU A 421 18.62 11.29 21.78
C LEU A 421 19.30 11.60 23.12
N ASP A 422 20.48 12.21 23.04
CA ASP A 422 21.28 12.62 24.19
C ASP A 422 20.73 13.92 24.80
N LYS A 423 20.44 13.94 26.12
CA LYS A 423 20.03 15.08 27.00
C LYS A 423 19.12 16.22 26.44
N LYS A 424 18.63 16.16 25.20
CA LYS A 424 17.66 17.08 24.62
C LYS A 424 16.35 16.93 25.38
N ALA A 425 15.67 18.05 25.60
CA ALA A 425 14.35 18.06 26.20
C ALA A 425 13.37 17.40 25.21
N VAL A 426 13.08 16.12 25.45
CA VAL A 426 11.94 15.44 24.84
C VAL A 426 10.73 15.80 25.69
N PHE A 427 9.83 16.58 25.13
CA PHE A 427 8.63 17.03 25.84
C PHE A 427 7.48 16.06 25.61
N LEU A 428 6.62 15.89 26.61
CA LEU A 428 5.52 14.93 26.55
C LEU A 428 4.44 15.29 25.51
N HIS A 429 4.39 16.55 25.08
CA HIS A 429 3.50 17.01 24.01
C HIS A 429 4.02 16.69 22.61
N GLN A 430 5.31 16.33 22.46
CA GLN A 430 5.88 15.98 21.17
C GLN A 430 5.47 14.56 20.78
N SER A 431 5.25 14.34 19.49
CA SER A 431 5.03 12.99 18.96
C SER A 431 6.36 12.25 18.74
N PHE A 432 6.28 10.93 18.68
CA PHE A 432 7.41 10.08 18.30
C PHE A 432 8.00 10.47 16.94
N TRP A 433 7.15 10.91 16.01
CA TRP A 433 7.50 11.27 14.64
C TRP A 433 8.15 12.66 14.53
N GLU A 434 7.69 13.62 15.33
CA GLU A 434 8.29 14.95 15.43
C GLU A 434 9.76 14.88 15.84
N LEU A 435 10.08 13.93 16.74
CA LEU A 435 11.43 13.66 17.23
C LEU A 435 12.37 13.04 16.19
N GLY A 436 11.89 12.78 14.97
CA GLY A 436 12.70 12.29 13.86
C GLY A 436 12.68 10.78 13.66
N ALA A 437 11.78 10.07 14.35
CA ALA A 437 11.64 8.63 14.19
C ALA A 437 11.18 8.22 12.79
N GLU A 438 11.65 7.06 12.34
CA GLU A 438 11.17 6.35 11.15
C GLU A 438 10.28 5.15 11.55
N SER A 439 9.55 4.58 10.59
CA SER A 439 8.62 3.48 10.85
C SER A 439 9.29 2.24 11.46
N ILE A 440 10.58 2.02 11.17
CA ILE A 440 11.37 0.94 11.77
C ILE A 440 11.68 1.21 13.25
N ASP A 441 11.80 2.49 13.64
CA ASP A 441 12.01 2.87 15.03
C ASP A 441 10.77 2.60 15.88
N ALA A 442 9.57 2.59 15.30
CA ALA A 442 8.35 2.21 16.03
C ALA A 442 8.38 0.74 16.45
N ILE A 443 8.90 -0.15 15.61
CA ILE A 443 9.11 -1.58 15.95
C ILE A 443 10.16 -1.69 17.05
N ARG A 444 11.25 -0.92 16.94
CA ARG A 444 12.31 -0.87 17.97
C ARG A 444 11.79 -0.32 19.29
N LEU A 445 10.98 0.73 19.27
CA LEU A 445 10.35 1.33 20.45
C LEU A 445 9.43 0.31 21.13
N GLN A 446 8.56 -0.36 20.36
CA GLN A 446 7.70 -1.43 20.86
C GLN A 446 8.53 -2.52 21.56
N HIS A 447 9.65 -2.93 20.95
CA HIS A 447 10.55 -3.91 21.55
C HIS A 447 11.21 -3.41 22.85
N ILE A 448 11.67 -2.15 22.88
CA ILE A 448 12.26 -1.52 24.06
C ILE A 448 11.25 -1.43 25.21
N CYS A 449 10.02 -0.98 24.93
CA CYS A 449 8.96 -0.88 25.94
C CYS A 449 8.58 -2.25 26.50
N SER A 450 8.45 -3.26 25.64
CA SER A 450 8.23 -4.65 26.07
C SER A 450 9.34 -5.14 27.03
N LYS A 451 10.61 -4.80 26.75
CA LYS A 451 11.75 -5.11 27.63
C LYS A 451 11.68 -4.39 28.99
N HIS A 452 11.09 -3.19 29.03
CA HIS A 452 10.89 -2.39 30.25
C HIS A 452 9.58 -2.73 30.99
N GLY A 453 8.86 -3.78 30.58
CA GLY A 453 7.74 -4.34 31.32
C GLY A 453 6.37 -3.74 30.98
N PHE A 454 6.24 -2.97 29.90
CA PHE A 454 4.94 -2.44 29.46
C PHE A 454 4.73 -2.57 27.94
N GLY A 455 3.51 -2.94 27.55
CA GLY A 455 3.13 -3.14 26.17
C GLY A 455 2.63 -1.86 25.51
N ILE A 456 3.08 -1.58 24.30
CA ILE A 456 2.48 -0.60 23.40
C ILE A 456 2.18 -1.29 22.07
N ARG A 457 0.99 -1.05 21.51
CA ARG A 457 0.68 -1.57 20.17
C ARG A 457 1.34 -0.67 19.14
N LEU A 458 1.88 -1.28 18.08
CA LEU A 458 2.52 -0.55 17.00
C LEU A 458 1.57 0.52 16.43
N ARG A 459 0.28 0.18 16.24
CA ARG A 459 -0.78 1.11 15.80
C ARG A 459 -0.87 2.35 16.70
N ASP A 460 -0.81 2.20 18.03
CA ASP A 460 -0.94 3.34 18.94
C ASP A 460 0.22 4.32 18.78
N ILE A 461 1.43 3.85 18.45
CA ILE A 461 2.61 4.71 18.17
C ILE A 461 2.33 5.57 16.92
N PHE A 462 1.69 5.01 15.91
CA PHE A 462 1.35 5.71 14.66
C PHE A 462 0.18 6.69 14.82
N ASP A 463 -0.81 6.36 15.65
CA ASP A 463 -2.02 7.16 15.84
C ASP A 463 -1.90 8.23 16.93
N SER A 464 -0.75 8.29 17.60
CA SER A 464 -0.52 9.23 18.71
C SER A 464 0.26 10.46 18.26
N ASN A 465 -0.36 11.61 18.42
CA ASN A 465 0.22 12.92 18.11
C ASN A 465 1.05 13.48 19.27
N SER A 466 1.16 12.76 20.39
CA SER A 466 2.03 13.11 21.52
C SER A 466 2.39 11.87 22.34
N ILE A 467 3.49 11.95 23.10
CA ILE A 467 3.84 10.92 24.09
C ILE A 467 2.74 10.75 25.13
N MET A 468 2.07 11.85 25.52
CA MET A 468 0.89 11.78 26.39
C MET A 468 -0.22 10.94 25.77
N GLN A 469 -0.61 11.22 24.53
CA GLN A 469 -1.67 10.46 23.87
C GLN A 469 -1.30 8.96 23.72
N LEU A 470 -0.04 8.66 23.45
CA LEU A 470 0.47 7.29 23.39
C LEU A 470 0.34 6.58 24.74
N ALA A 471 0.71 7.25 25.83
CA ALA A 471 0.57 6.72 27.18
C ALA A 471 -0.89 6.50 27.58
N ILE A 472 -1.83 7.38 27.17
CA ILE A 472 -3.28 7.20 27.43
C ILE A 472 -3.76 5.93 26.73
N ARG A 473 -3.43 5.77 25.44
CA ARG A 473 -3.83 4.61 24.64
C ARG A 473 -3.23 3.31 25.17
N ALA A 474 -1.96 3.34 25.57
CA ALA A 474 -1.27 2.20 26.17
C ALA A 474 -1.88 1.80 27.52
N TYR A 475 -2.23 2.77 28.36
CA TYR A 475 -2.85 2.52 29.66
C TYR A 475 -4.25 1.89 29.53
N GLY A 476 -5.03 2.29 28.52
CA GLY A 476 -6.33 1.67 28.22
C GLY A 476 -6.26 0.23 27.70
N THR A 477 -5.05 -0.31 27.50
CA THR A 477 -4.81 -1.69 27.05
C THR A 477 -4.08 -2.56 28.08
N ILE A 478 -3.68 -1.99 29.23
CA ILE A 478 -3.16 -2.72 30.42
C ILE A 478 -4.36 -3.13 31.26
#